data_AF-A0A7S7M1J9-F1
#
_entry.id   AF-A0A7S7M1J9-F1
#
_cell.length_a   1.000
_cell.length_b   1.000
_cell.length_c   1.000
_cell.angle_alpha   90.00
_cell.angle_beta   90.00
_cell.angle_gamma   90.00
#
_symmetry.space_group_name_H-M   'P 1'
#
loop_
_entity.id
_entity.type
_entity.pdbx_description
1 polymer ?
#
loop_
_entity_poly.entity_id
_entity_poly.type
_entity_poly.pdbx_seq_one_letter_code
_entity_poly.pdbx_strand_id
1 'polypeptide(L)'
;MKISLGRVLLTLLIFLHVELFASTYEWSATANKSKAYVNEAIHLSYTCRFSDAAELYSIEFNPDGEYENYTIKLLTKSEKLINNKKVNSYEFVAFIKKSVDVNFAFDTVMKKTNEDSIKNTVLGRDNASYEEFTKIKIKQKNLHVEVVQTDIALVGSLAIELKKDTLHVKAYEPYHMEIIIKGEGNLDEIKPIEFKIDKVKVFAGKVIRDIKLTKDGYIGVWSQKFAFVGNEEFVIPALNINYVNLKLKKEDVLVVDAIKVEVEKGFKREELLDKIDEDFKINYEYFYYIFAFVLGFLISKIKLKKPKKQMLEDEEFKEKIKNIDSLGELSVVLALKDRKKYEKLILDIETKKATNINKIKKEIGLI
;
A
#
# COMPACT_ATOMS: atom_id res chain seq x y z
N MET A 1 88.76 13.05 52.67
CA MET A 1 87.32 13.36 52.43
C MET A 1 86.61 12.05 52.10
N LYS A 2 85.80 11.52 53.04
CA LYS A 2 85.00 10.30 52.86
C LYS A 2 83.80 10.63 51.98
N ILE A 3 83.89 10.33 50.69
CA ILE A 3 82.74 10.40 49.79
C ILE A 3 81.79 9.27 50.22
N SER A 4 80.57 9.64 50.63
CA SER A 4 79.61 8.70 51.20
C SER A 4 79.13 7.72 50.13
N LEU A 5 79.65 6.50 50.18
CA LEU A 5 79.21 5.36 49.35
C LEU A 5 77.69 5.19 49.36
N GLY A 6 77.04 5.53 50.49
CA GLY A 6 75.58 5.52 50.64
C GLY A 6 74.83 6.48 49.71
N ARG A 7 75.40 7.63 49.30
CA ARG A 7 74.73 8.55 48.37
C ARG A 7 74.78 8.06 46.91
N VAL A 8 75.83 7.35 46.54
CA VAL A 8 75.96 6.73 45.20
C VAL A 8 75.09 5.48 45.11
N LEU A 9 75.00 4.69 46.18
CA LEU A 9 74.12 3.52 46.23
C LEU A 9 72.63 3.93 46.18
N LEU A 10 72.25 5.00 46.89
CA LEU A 10 70.87 5.51 46.90
C LEU A 10 70.46 6.06 45.53
N THR A 11 71.35 6.72 44.81
CA THR A 11 71.07 7.20 43.44
C THR A 11 70.95 6.04 42.45
N LEU A 12 71.77 4.99 42.58
CA LEU A 12 71.65 3.79 41.74
C LEU A 12 70.34 3.01 42.00
N LEU A 13 69.87 2.96 43.26
CA LEU A 13 68.63 2.28 43.66
C LEU A 13 67.37 3.07 43.23
N ILE A 14 67.45 4.41 43.18
CA ILE A 14 66.39 5.27 42.64
C ILE A 14 66.25 5.10 41.12
N PHE A 15 67.34 4.84 40.40
CA PHE A 15 67.29 4.53 38.96
C PHE A 15 66.84 3.10 38.65
N LEU A 16 66.86 2.16 39.61
CA LEU A 16 66.50 0.76 39.39
C LEU A 16 65.01 0.42 39.58
N HIS A 17 64.19 1.37 40.08
CA HIS A 17 62.80 1.09 40.48
C HIS A 17 61.74 1.95 39.79
N VAL A 18 62.07 2.58 38.66
CA VAL A 18 61.07 3.25 37.82
C VAL A 18 60.85 2.46 36.53
N GLU A 19 60.65 1.15 36.65
CA GLU A 19 59.77 0.48 35.69
C GLU A 19 58.34 0.87 36.07
N LEU A 20 57.90 2.02 35.56
CA LEU A 20 56.48 2.33 35.47
C LEU A 20 55.84 1.16 34.70
N PHE A 21 55.21 0.23 35.42
CA PHE A 21 54.48 -0.91 34.86
C PHE A 21 53.26 -0.39 34.08
N ALA A 22 53.51 0.17 32.89
CA ALA A 22 52.47 0.41 31.91
C ALA A 22 52.09 -0.94 31.32
N SER A 23 50.80 -1.28 31.37
CA SER A 23 50.27 -2.47 30.69
C SER A 23 50.73 -2.45 29.23
N THR A 24 51.41 -3.51 28.82
CA THR A 24 51.84 -3.69 27.42
C THR A 24 50.73 -4.42 26.67
N TYR A 25 50.67 -4.22 25.35
CA TYR A 25 49.68 -4.88 24.51
C TYR A 25 50.29 -5.30 23.18
N GLU A 26 49.78 -6.39 22.62
CA GLU A 26 50.18 -6.95 21.33
C GLU A 26 48.95 -7.09 20.43
N TRP A 27 49.08 -6.62 19.19
CA TRP A 27 48.07 -6.75 18.15
C TRP A 27 48.40 -7.89 17.19
N SER A 28 47.38 -8.66 16.82
CA SER A 28 47.44 -9.66 15.76
C SER A 28 46.27 -9.44 14.80
N ALA A 29 46.55 -9.49 13.50
CA ALA A 29 45.55 -9.37 12.44
C ALA A 29 45.72 -10.49 11.42
N THR A 30 44.61 -11.11 11.02
CA THR A 30 44.58 -12.21 10.05
C THR A 30 43.37 -12.11 9.13
N ALA A 31 43.53 -12.60 7.90
CA ALA A 31 42.43 -12.88 6.97
C ALA A 31 42.33 -14.41 6.80
N ASN A 32 41.12 -14.93 6.64
CA ASN A 32 40.93 -16.37 6.42
C ASN A 32 41.43 -16.85 5.04
N LYS A 33 41.54 -15.95 4.07
CA LYS A 33 41.99 -16.23 2.70
C LYS A 33 42.85 -15.10 2.15
N SER A 34 43.78 -15.45 1.26
CA SER A 34 44.64 -14.51 0.53
C SER A 34 44.19 -14.28 -0.91
N LYS A 35 43.25 -15.09 -1.41
CA LYS A 35 42.61 -14.94 -2.72
C LYS A 35 41.10 -15.11 -2.57
N ALA A 36 40.32 -14.29 -3.25
CA ALA A 36 38.86 -14.32 -3.19
C ALA A 36 38.22 -13.88 -4.52
N TYR A 37 37.04 -14.37 -4.85
CA TYR A 37 36.22 -13.83 -5.95
C TYR A 37 35.59 -12.49 -5.56
N VAL A 38 35.16 -11.71 -6.55
CA VAL A 38 34.29 -10.54 -6.31
C VAL A 38 33.03 -11.00 -5.55
N ASN A 39 32.61 -10.22 -4.56
CA ASN A 39 31.50 -10.53 -3.63
C ASN A 39 31.66 -11.81 -2.78
N GLU A 40 32.80 -12.49 -2.82
CA GLU A 40 33.09 -13.55 -1.87
C GLU A 40 33.39 -12.95 -0.48
N ALA A 41 32.82 -13.55 0.56
CA ALA A 41 33.06 -13.14 1.93
C ALA A 41 34.50 -13.43 2.37
N ILE A 42 35.13 -12.43 2.99
CA ILE A 42 36.48 -12.55 3.58
C ILE A 42 36.35 -12.25 5.07
N HIS A 43 36.70 -13.24 5.90
CA HIS A 43 36.70 -13.08 7.35
C HIS A 43 38.02 -12.45 7.81
N LEU A 44 37.91 -11.29 8.44
CA LEU A 44 39.02 -10.53 9.01
C LEU A 44 38.95 -10.61 10.53
N SER A 45 40.06 -10.97 11.17
CA SER A 45 40.17 -11.05 12.63
C SER A 45 41.27 -10.14 13.14
N TYR A 46 40.94 -9.31 14.12
CA TYR A 46 41.88 -8.46 14.85
C TYR A 46 41.78 -8.78 16.33
N THR A 47 42.90 -9.13 16.95
CA THR A 47 42.96 -9.43 18.39
C THR A 47 44.04 -8.61 19.06
N CYS A 48 43.67 -7.89 20.11
CA CYS A 48 44.58 -7.19 21.02
C CYS A 48 44.66 -7.97 22.34
N ARG A 49 45.87 -8.38 22.72
CA ARG A 49 46.15 -9.06 23.99
C ARG A 49 46.94 -8.12 24.90
N PHE A 50 46.43 -7.88 26.10
CA PHE A 50 47.15 -7.11 27.11
C PHE A 50 47.99 -8.03 27.99
N SER A 51 49.05 -7.48 28.60
CA SER A 51 49.88 -8.21 29.57
C SER A 51 49.15 -8.45 30.91
N ASP A 52 48.09 -7.70 31.20
CA ASP A 52 47.30 -7.70 32.44
C ASP A 52 45.81 -7.43 32.15
N ALA A 53 45.01 -7.14 33.18
CA ALA A 53 43.59 -6.84 33.05
C ALA A 53 43.29 -5.51 32.35
N ALA A 54 44.27 -4.60 32.23
CA ALA A 54 44.20 -3.35 31.48
C ALA A 54 42.90 -2.54 31.68
N GLU A 55 42.45 -2.41 32.93
CA GLU A 55 41.19 -1.75 33.31
C GLU A 55 41.13 -0.28 32.88
N LEU A 56 42.30 0.36 32.78
CA LEU A 56 42.45 1.76 32.37
C LEU A 56 42.46 1.96 30.85
N TYR A 57 42.36 0.88 30.06
CA TYR A 57 42.44 0.92 28.60
C TYR A 57 41.10 0.61 27.93
N SER A 58 40.73 1.47 27.00
CA SER A 58 39.61 1.24 26.07
C SER A 58 40.08 1.38 24.62
N ILE A 59 39.46 0.59 23.74
CA ILE A 59 39.84 0.51 22.33
C ILE A 59 38.66 0.97 21.47
N GLU A 60 38.90 1.99 20.65
CA GLU A 60 38.00 2.42 19.59
C GLU A 60 38.46 1.83 18.26
N PHE A 61 37.75 0.80 17.82
CA PHE A 61 37.97 0.15 16.55
C PHE A 61 36.63 -0.22 15.92
N ASN A 62 36.25 0.52 14.87
CA ASN A 62 35.03 0.27 14.11
C ASN A 62 35.24 0.63 12.63
N PRO A 63 35.93 -0.24 11.84
CA PRO A 63 36.08 -0.07 10.41
C PRO A 63 34.83 -0.49 9.61
N ASP A 64 33.72 -0.86 10.26
CA ASP A 64 32.44 -1.16 9.59
C ASP A 64 32.00 0.01 8.71
N GLY A 65 31.63 -0.30 7.46
CA GLY A 65 31.20 0.72 6.52
C GLY A 65 31.33 0.32 5.06
N GLU A 66 30.91 1.25 4.20
CA GLU A 66 31.01 1.16 2.74
C GLU A 66 32.28 1.90 2.28
N TYR A 67 33.18 1.18 1.61
CA TYR A 67 34.36 1.75 0.98
C TYR A 67 34.23 1.66 -0.54
N GLU A 68 35.17 2.31 -1.26
CA GLU A 68 35.14 2.38 -2.72
C GLU A 68 35.19 1.00 -3.39
N ASN A 69 36.05 0.12 -2.88
CA ASN A 69 36.33 -1.19 -3.49
C ASN A 69 35.75 -2.36 -2.70
N TYR A 70 35.27 -2.14 -1.48
CA TYR A 70 34.77 -3.20 -0.61
C TYR A 70 33.77 -2.66 0.42
N THR A 71 33.01 -3.56 1.02
CA THR A 71 32.16 -3.30 2.20
C THR A 71 32.70 -4.08 3.37
N ILE A 72 32.60 -3.53 4.58
CA ILE A 72 32.94 -4.23 5.82
C ILE A 72 31.74 -4.23 6.74
N LYS A 73 31.42 -5.41 7.26
CA LYS A 73 30.40 -5.61 8.27
C LYS A 73 31.01 -6.18 9.54
N LEU A 74 30.65 -5.63 10.70
CA LEU A 74 31.01 -6.20 12.00
C LEU A 74 30.28 -7.53 12.19
N LEU A 75 31.04 -8.60 12.40
CA LEU A 75 30.49 -9.91 12.75
C LEU A 75 30.33 -10.04 14.26
N THR A 76 31.40 -9.77 15.00
CA THR A 76 31.40 -9.90 16.46
C THR A 76 32.48 -9.01 17.06
N LYS A 77 32.18 -8.42 18.21
CA LYS A 77 33.13 -7.74 19.08
C LYS A 77 33.03 -8.37 20.46
N SER A 78 34.16 -8.77 21.04
CA SER A 78 34.19 -9.34 22.38
C SER A 78 35.39 -8.86 23.18
N GLU A 79 35.17 -8.68 24.47
CA GLU A 79 36.20 -8.41 25.48
C GLU A 79 36.12 -9.54 26.52
N LYS A 80 37.25 -10.20 26.78
CA LYS A 80 37.33 -11.33 27.71
C LYS A 80 38.57 -11.22 28.59
N LEU A 81 38.47 -11.70 29.82
CA LEU A 81 39.62 -11.92 30.69
C LEU A 81 40.03 -13.39 30.61
N ILE A 82 41.23 -13.66 30.10
CA ILE A 82 41.81 -15.00 30.01
C ILE A 82 43.08 -14.99 30.88
N ASN A 83 43.11 -15.80 31.94
CA ASN A 83 44.23 -15.84 32.89
C ASN A 83 44.59 -14.44 33.45
N ASN A 84 43.58 -13.67 33.84
CA ASN A 84 43.71 -12.29 34.34
C ASN A 84 44.31 -11.29 33.33
N LYS A 85 44.31 -11.64 32.04
CA LYS A 85 44.74 -10.78 30.94
C LYS A 85 43.57 -10.42 30.05
N LYS A 86 43.44 -9.14 29.73
CA LYS A 86 42.40 -8.64 28.83
C LYS A 86 42.72 -9.03 27.39
N VAL A 87 41.73 -9.61 26.72
CA VAL A 87 41.79 -9.98 25.30
C VAL A 87 40.57 -9.39 24.60
N ASN A 88 40.83 -8.49 23.66
CA ASN A 88 39.81 -7.86 22.82
C ASN A 88 39.88 -8.46 21.43
N SER A 89 38.77 -9.00 20.95
CA SER A 89 38.65 -9.64 19.63
C SER A 89 37.58 -8.94 18.81
N TYR A 90 37.93 -8.63 17.57
CA TYR A 90 37.07 -7.97 16.59
C TYR A 90 37.08 -8.84 15.32
N GLU A 91 35.91 -9.34 14.96
CA GLU A 91 35.70 -10.14 13.77
C GLU A 91 34.83 -9.34 12.79
N PHE A 92 35.28 -9.26 11.54
CA PHE A 92 34.59 -8.57 10.45
C PHE A 92 34.46 -9.48 9.24
N VAL A 93 33.49 -9.19 8.39
CA VAL A 93 33.32 -9.80 7.08
C VAL A 93 33.43 -8.71 6.04
N ALA A 94 34.36 -8.88 5.10
CA ALA A 94 34.54 -7.98 3.98
C ALA A 94 33.99 -8.60 2.69
N PHE A 95 33.34 -7.78 1.87
CA PHE A 95 32.85 -8.13 0.53
C PHE A 95 33.50 -7.20 -0.49
N ILE A 96 34.23 -7.75 -1.45
CA ILE A 96 34.94 -6.95 -2.47
C ILE A 96 34.00 -6.64 -3.62
N LYS A 97 33.88 -5.38 -4.01
CA LYS A 97 32.94 -4.89 -5.04
C LYS A 97 33.53 -4.84 -6.45
N LYS A 98 34.85 -4.65 -6.55
CA LYS A 98 35.55 -4.45 -7.83
C LYS A 98 36.65 -5.49 -7.98
N SER A 99 36.93 -5.88 -9.22
CA SER A 99 37.99 -6.84 -9.57
C SER A 99 39.40 -6.24 -9.48
N VAL A 100 39.74 -5.67 -8.32
CA VAL A 100 41.02 -5.02 -8.01
C VAL A 100 41.50 -5.54 -6.66
N ASP A 101 42.77 -5.91 -6.57
CA ASP A 101 43.38 -6.36 -5.32
C ASP A 101 43.18 -5.36 -4.19
N VAL A 102 42.88 -5.87 -2.99
CA VAL A 102 42.50 -5.06 -1.85
C VAL A 102 43.53 -5.18 -0.74
N ASN A 103 43.89 -4.03 -0.17
CA ASN A 103 44.67 -3.93 1.06
C ASN A 103 43.78 -3.38 2.17
N PHE A 104 43.51 -4.22 3.18
CA PHE A 104 42.84 -3.79 4.39
C PHE A 104 43.87 -3.17 5.34
N ALA A 105 43.88 -1.84 5.40
CA ALA A 105 44.77 -1.06 6.26
C ALA A 105 43.92 -0.15 7.15
N PHE A 106 43.67 -0.59 8.38
CA PHE A 106 42.86 0.15 9.33
C PHE A 106 43.67 0.77 10.44
N ASP A 107 43.18 1.91 10.92
CA ASP A 107 43.69 2.57 12.11
C ASP A 107 42.81 2.24 13.31
N THR A 108 43.41 2.18 14.48
CA THR A 108 42.74 1.98 15.76
C THR A 108 43.15 3.07 16.73
N VAL A 109 42.24 3.49 17.61
CA VAL A 109 42.57 4.44 18.69
C VAL A 109 42.55 3.71 20.02
N MET A 110 43.71 3.67 20.67
CA MET A 110 43.86 3.23 22.05
C MET A 110 43.66 4.44 22.97
N LYS A 111 42.73 4.33 23.91
CA LYS A 111 42.51 5.32 24.95
C LYS A 111 43.02 4.77 26.27
N LYS A 112 43.83 5.56 26.96
CA LYS A 112 44.27 5.29 28.33
C LYS A 112 43.74 6.38 29.25
N THR A 113 43.08 5.99 30.33
CA THR A 113 42.66 6.90 31.41
C THR A 113 43.50 6.64 32.67
N ASN A 114 43.25 7.40 33.73
CA ASN A 114 43.83 7.20 35.05
C ASN A 114 42.74 6.84 36.07
N GLU A 115 43.11 6.20 37.18
CA GLU A 115 42.15 5.78 38.21
C GLU A 115 41.35 6.94 38.80
N ASP A 116 41.98 8.10 38.96
CA ASP A 116 41.35 9.28 39.54
C ASP A 116 40.21 9.80 38.64
N SER A 117 40.42 9.78 37.32
CA SER A 117 39.41 10.11 36.32
C SER A 117 38.24 9.14 36.34
N ILE A 118 38.48 7.84 36.54
CA ILE A 118 37.41 6.84 36.69
C ILE A 118 36.63 7.09 37.98
N LYS A 119 37.32 7.26 39.12
CA LYS A 119 36.71 7.50 40.44
C LYS A 119 35.89 8.80 40.45
N ASN A 120 36.39 9.86 39.83
CA ASN A 120 35.68 11.14 39.73
C ASN A 120 34.38 11.02 38.92
N THR A 121 34.39 10.22 37.84
CA THR A 121 33.20 9.97 37.01
C THR A 121 32.15 9.14 37.77
N VAL A 122 32.57 8.12 38.52
CA VAL A 122 31.66 7.28 39.31
C VAL A 122 31.08 8.01 40.53
N LEU A 123 31.83 8.93 41.13
CA LEU A 123 31.43 9.66 42.35
C LEU A 123 30.66 10.97 42.09
N GLY A 124 30.46 11.38 40.83
CA GLY A 124 29.58 12.51 40.46
C GLY A 124 29.99 13.86 41.07
N ARG A 125 31.29 14.16 41.15
CA ARG A 125 31.78 15.42 41.74
C ARG A 125 31.75 16.56 40.73
N ASP A 126 30.91 17.57 40.99
CA ASP A 126 30.62 18.73 40.11
C ASP A 126 31.82 19.66 39.76
N ASN A 127 33.03 19.41 40.27
CA ASN A 127 34.20 20.30 40.08
C ASN A 127 35.50 19.59 39.62
N ALA A 128 35.42 18.34 39.14
CA ALA A 128 36.58 17.65 38.57
C ALA A 128 36.55 17.76 37.03
N SER A 129 37.68 18.09 36.41
CA SER A 129 37.84 18.09 34.96
C SER A 129 37.40 16.76 34.36
N TYR A 130 36.51 16.84 33.36
CA TYR A 130 35.95 15.71 32.64
C TYR A 130 37.07 14.87 31.99
N GLU A 131 37.00 13.56 32.22
CA GLU A 131 37.70 12.46 31.53
C GLU A 131 39.01 12.81 30.78
N GLU A 132 40.14 12.70 31.47
CA GLU A 132 41.46 12.84 30.83
C GLU A 132 41.87 11.52 30.15
N PHE A 133 41.58 11.41 28.85
CA PHE A 133 42.09 10.31 28.02
C PHE A 133 43.34 10.70 27.26
N THR A 134 44.40 9.90 27.41
CA THR A 134 45.50 9.87 26.44
C THR A 134 45.09 9.00 25.27
N LYS A 135 45.07 9.57 24.06
CA LYS A 135 44.70 8.87 22.81
C LYS A 135 45.95 8.55 21.99
N ILE A 136 46.14 7.27 21.67
CA ILE A 136 47.24 6.78 20.85
C ILE A 136 46.64 6.16 19.59
N LYS A 137 47.02 6.67 18.41
CA LYS A 137 46.64 6.07 17.12
C LYS A 137 47.61 4.94 16.79
N ILE A 138 47.08 3.77 16.46
CA ILE A 138 47.83 2.56 16.12
C ILE A 138 47.41 2.14 14.72
N LYS A 139 48.38 1.97 13.82
CA LYS A 139 48.15 1.39 12.49
C LYS A 139 48.14 -0.13 12.62
N GLN A 140 47.09 -0.77 12.12
CA GLN A 140 47.00 -2.23 12.10
C GLN A 140 47.86 -2.82 10.97
N LYS A 141 48.17 -4.11 11.09
CA LYS A 141 48.86 -4.85 10.03
C LYS A 141 48.01 -4.87 8.77
N ASN A 142 48.62 -4.53 7.63
CA ASN A 142 47.98 -4.60 6.33
C ASN A 142 47.68 -6.06 5.96
N LEU A 143 46.42 -6.33 5.60
CA LEU A 143 46.00 -7.64 5.07
C LEU A 143 45.74 -7.48 3.57
N HIS A 144 46.53 -8.19 2.75
CA HIS A 144 46.41 -8.19 1.30
C HIS A 144 45.57 -9.38 0.84
N VAL A 145 44.62 -9.13 -0.07
CA VAL A 145 43.81 -10.17 -0.71
C VAL A 145 43.79 -9.92 -2.21
N GLU A 146 44.21 -10.93 -2.97
CA GLU A 146 44.14 -10.95 -4.44
C GLU A 146 42.71 -11.25 -4.89
N VAL A 147 42.25 -10.57 -5.94
CA VAL A 147 40.87 -10.71 -6.41
C VAL A 147 40.81 -11.49 -7.72
N VAL A 148 40.08 -12.59 -7.71
CA VAL A 148 39.78 -13.36 -8.91
C VAL A 148 38.68 -12.65 -9.69
N GLN A 149 38.99 -12.26 -10.92
CA GLN A 149 38.05 -11.55 -11.78
C GLN A 149 36.90 -12.48 -12.20
N THR A 150 35.67 -12.00 -12.06
CA THR A 150 34.46 -12.67 -12.55
C THR A 150 33.39 -11.61 -12.81
N ASP A 151 32.62 -11.80 -13.88
CA ASP A 151 31.46 -10.95 -14.21
C ASP A 151 30.19 -11.42 -13.50
N ILE A 152 30.25 -12.55 -12.79
CA ILE A 152 29.11 -13.13 -12.09
C ILE A 152 28.98 -12.47 -10.72
N ALA A 153 27.83 -11.83 -10.49
CA ALA A 153 27.57 -11.11 -9.24
C ALA A 153 27.39 -12.04 -8.03
N LEU A 154 26.80 -13.23 -8.22
CA LEU A 154 26.46 -14.14 -7.14
C LEU A 154 27.57 -15.16 -6.88
N VAL A 155 27.96 -15.33 -5.63
CA VAL A 155 29.04 -16.21 -5.20
C VAL A 155 28.62 -16.92 -3.91
N GLY A 156 28.77 -18.25 -3.88
CA GLY A 156 28.40 -19.03 -2.70
C GLY A 156 28.22 -20.52 -2.94
N SER A 157 27.56 -21.16 -1.98
CA SER A 157 27.00 -22.50 -2.08
C SER A 157 25.48 -22.37 -2.04
N LEU A 158 24.87 -22.23 -3.22
CA LEU A 158 23.44 -21.94 -3.36
C LEU A 158 22.66 -23.18 -3.84
N ALA A 159 21.41 -23.27 -3.41
CA ALA A 159 20.44 -24.24 -3.89
C ALA A 159 19.11 -23.54 -4.16
N ILE A 160 18.43 -23.93 -5.23
CA ILE A 160 17.12 -23.41 -5.61
C ILE A 160 16.05 -24.46 -5.38
N GLU A 161 14.93 -24.04 -4.81
CA GLU A 161 13.75 -24.85 -4.56
C GLU A 161 12.54 -24.10 -5.13
N LEU A 162 11.65 -24.86 -5.77
CA LEU A 162 10.43 -24.35 -6.37
C LEU A 162 9.21 -24.93 -5.65
N LYS A 163 8.38 -24.09 -5.05
CA LYS A 163 7.05 -24.47 -4.58
C LYS A 163 6.02 -23.95 -5.56
N LYS A 164 5.07 -24.80 -5.94
CA LYS A 164 4.09 -24.46 -6.97
C LYS A 164 2.77 -25.20 -6.73
N ASP A 165 1.69 -24.57 -7.15
CA ASP A 165 0.35 -25.17 -7.12
C ASP A 165 0.19 -26.26 -8.21
N THR A 166 -0.99 -26.86 -8.25
CA THR A 166 -1.39 -27.79 -9.32
C THR A 166 -1.32 -27.11 -10.68
N LEU A 167 -0.82 -27.83 -11.69
CA LEU A 167 -0.65 -27.30 -13.05
C LEU A 167 -1.97 -27.01 -13.78
N HIS A 168 -3.11 -27.37 -13.19
CA HIS A 168 -4.44 -27.14 -13.74
C HIS A 168 -5.13 -26.08 -12.88
N VAL A 169 -5.53 -24.98 -13.50
CA VAL A 169 -6.26 -23.88 -12.86
C VAL A 169 -7.44 -23.48 -13.72
N LYS A 170 -8.50 -22.91 -13.13
CA LYS A 170 -9.60 -22.36 -13.93
C LYS A 170 -9.21 -21.00 -14.51
N ALA A 171 -9.85 -20.59 -15.61
CA ALA A 171 -9.63 -19.25 -16.15
C ALA A 171 -9.90 -18.17 -15.09
N TYR A 172 -8.99 -17.20 -15.03
CA TYR A 172 -8.94 -16.11 -14.04
C TYR A 172 -8.59 -16.52 -12.61
N GLU A 173 -8.36 -17.81 -12.34
CA GLU A 173 -7.82 -18.27 -11.06
C GLU A 173 -6.30 -18.07 -11.03
N PRO A 174 -5.74 -17.54 -9.92
CA PRO A 174 -4.29 -17.35 -9.80
C PRO A 174 -3.57 -18.68 -9.61
N TYR A 175 -2.57 -18.94 -10.46
CA TYR A 175 -1.57 -19.97 -10.24
C TYR A 175 -0.46 -19.44 -9.33
N HIS A 176 -0.26 -20.01 -8.14
CA HIS A 176 0.80 -19.57 -7.24
C HIS A 176 2.10 -20.35 -7.42
N MET A 177 3.20 -19.63 -7.31
CA MET A 177 4.54 -20.17 -7.33
C MET A 177 5.43 -19.39 -6.37
N GLU A 178 6.33 -20.07 -5.67
CA GLU A 178 7.34 -19.46 -4.81
C GLU A 178 8.71 -20.02 -5.19
N ILE A 179 9.62 -19.11 -5.53
CA ILE A 179 11.03 -19.42 -5.76
C ILE A 179 11.76 -19.19 -4.45
N ILE A 180 12.49 -20.21 -3.99
CA ILE A 180 13.24 -20.17 -2.75
C ILE A 180 14.71 -20.48 -3.07
N ILE A 181 15.62 -19.58 -2.71
CA ILE A 181 17.06 -19.77 -2.83
C ILE A 181 17.64 -19.86 -1.42
N LYS A 182 18.31 -20.97 -1.12
CA LYS A 182 18.92 -21.21 0.19
C LYS A 182 20.41 -21.43 0.03
N GLY A 183 21.19 -21.04 1.03
CA GLY A 183 22.61 -21.34 1.00
C GLY A 183 23.43 -20.39 1.85
N GLU A 184 24.70 -20.29 1.47
CA GLU A 184 25.69 -19.40 2.08
C GLU A 184 26.44 -18.66 0.97
N GLY A 185 26.65 -17.36 1.12
CA GLY A 185 27.30 -16.51 0.13
C GLY A 185 26.81 -15.06 0.21
N ASN A 186 26.70 -14.35 -0.91
CA ASN A 186 26.13 -13.00 -0.98
C ASN A 186 24.63 -13.00 -1.32
N LEU A 187 23.82 -13.67 -0.50
CA LEU A 187 22.36 -13.79 -0.71
C LEU A 187 21.62 -12.43 -0.72
N ASP A 188 22.21 -11.40 -0.12
CA ASP A 188 21.70 -10.03 -0.09
C ASP A 188 21.70 -9.36 -1.46
N GLU A 189 22.63 -9.74 -2.33
CA GLU A 189 22.77 -9.21 -3.71
C GLU A 189 21.77 -9.82 -4.71
N ILE A 190 20.96 -10.80 -4.30
CA ILE A 190 19.94 -11.40 -5.18
C ILE A 190 18.86 -10.35 -5.49
N LYS A 191 18.77 -9.99 -6.77
CA LYS A 191 17.79 -9.06 -7.32
C LYS A 191 16.40 -9.72 -7.41
N PRO A 192 15.31 -8.94 -7.25
CA PRO A 192 13.96 -9.43 -7.51
C PRO A 192 13.83 -9.99 -8.92
N ILE A 193 13.17 -11.14 -9.04
CA ILE A 193 12.88 -11.80 -10.32
C ILE A 193 11.58 -11.20 -10.88
N GLU A 194 11.56 -10.97 -12.18
CA GLU A 194 10.38 -10.48 -12.91
C GLU A 194 10.08 -11.41 -14.09
N PHE A 195 8.81 -11.80 -14.23
CA PHE A 195 8.33 -12.55 -15.38
C PHE A 195 7.45 -11.65 -16.25
N LYS A 196 7.64 -11.74 -17.57
CA LYS A 196 6.79 -11.11 -18.57
C LYS A 196 6.26 -12.21 -19.50
N ILE A 197 4.96 -12.46 -19.42
CA ILE A 197 4.27 -13.49 -20.18
C ILE A 197 3.10 -12.82 -20.90
N ASP A 198 2.94 -13.11 -22.19
CA ASP A 198 1.87 -12.51 -22.98
C ASP A 198 0.49 -12.94 -22.46
N LYS A 199 -0.47 -12.00 -22.46
CA LYS A 199 -1.85 -12.18 -21.96
C LYS A 199 -2.02 -12.69 -20.51
N VAL A 200 -0.95 -12.77 -19.73
CA VAL A 200 -0.99 -13.21 -18.33
C VAL A 200 -0.61 -12.05 -17.42
N LYS A 201 -1.43 -11.79 -16.41
CA LYS A 201 -1.10 -10.82 -15.36
C LYS A 201 -0.23 -11.51 -14.32
N VAL A 202 1.00 -11.02 -14.16
CA VAL A 202 1.96 -11.52 -13.18
C VAL A 202 2.00 -10.58 -11.98
N PHE A 203 1.70 -11.11 -10.80
CA PHE A 203 1.84 -10.41 -9.53
C PHE A 203 3.06 -10.97 -8.81
N ALA A 204 4.09 -10.14 -8.66
CA ALA A 204 5.27 -10.48 -7.88
C ALA A 204 5.11 -9.94 -6.45
N GLY A 205 5.20 -10.84 -5.48
CA GLY A 205 5.26 -10.49 -4.06
C GLY A 205 6.56 -9.79 -3.70
N LYS A 206 6.59 -9.15 -2.52
CA LYS A 206 7.82 -8.60 -1.97
C LYS A 206 8.82 -9.73 -1.72
N VAL A 207 10.09 -9.44 -1.99
CA VAL A 207 11.19 -10.34 -1.66
C VAL A 207 11.32 -10.46 -0.15
N ILE A 208 11.40 -11.68 0.34
CA ILE A 208 11.68 -12.02 1.73
C ILE A 208 13.14 -12.45 1.82
N ARG A 209 13.91 -11.81 2.72
CA ARG A 209 15.30 -12.16 3.00
C ARG A 209 15.42 -12.48 4.49
N ASP A 210 15.53 -13.76 4.81
CA ASP A 210 15.84 -14.23 6.15
C ASP A 210 17.30 -14.69 6.14
N ILE A 211 18.22 -13.75 6.35
CA ILE A 211 19.66 -13.95 6.22
C ILE A 211 20.40 -13.47 7.46
N LYS A 212 21.48 -14.18 7.80
CA LYS A 212 22.37 -13.88 8.92
C LYS A 212 23.80 -13.85 8.43
N LEU A 213 24.58 -12.86 8.89
CA LEU A 213 26.00 -12.78 8.60
C LEU A 213 26.79 -13.85 9.41
N THR A 214 27.68 -14.56 8.71
CA THR A 214 28.63 -15.57 9.21
C THR A 214 30.03 -15.25 8.70
N LYS A 215 31.03 -16.06 9.07
CA LYS A 215 32.41 -15.91 8.59
C LYS A 215 32.56 -16.13 7.09
N ASP A 216 31.65 -16.89 6.49
CA ASP A 216 31.69 -17.28 5.08
C ASP A 216 30.62 -16.55 4.24
N GLY A 217 29.97 -15.54 4.81
CA GLY A 217 29.04 -14.63 4.12
C GLY A 217 27.67 -14.58 4.80
N TYR A 218 26.63 -14.32 4.01
CA TYR A 218 25.26 -14.44 4.47
C TYR A 218 24.79 -15.88 4.31
N ILE A 219 24.34 -16.49 5.41
CA ILE A 219 23.62 -17.75 5.40
C ILE A 219 22.12 -17.49 5.58
N GLY A 220 21.29 -18.21 4.83
CA GLY A 220 19.85 -18.14 5.05
C GLY A 220 19.02 -18.45 3.81
N VAL A 221 17.89 -17.77 3.73
CA VAL A 221 16.85 -18.01 2.73
C VAL A 221 16.43 -16.69 2.09
N TRP A 222 16.45 -16.68 0.77
CA TRP A 222 15.81 -15.68 -0.07
C TRP A 222 14.56 -16.31 -0.68
N SER A 223 13.42 -15.63 -0.65
CA SER A 223 12.23 -16.11 -1.38
C SER A 223 11.42 -14.99 -2.01
N GLN A 224 10.75 -15.35 -3.11
CA GLN A 224 9.80 -14.47 -3.78
C GLN A 224 8.60 -15.27 -4.27
N LYS A 225 7.41 -14.79 -3.89
CA LYS A 225 6.13 -15.37 -4.28
C LYS A 225 5.59 -14.71 -5.55
N PHE A 226 4.90 -15.48 -6.36
CA PHE A 226 4.31 -15.06 -7.61
C PHE A 226 2.88 -15.60 -7.71
N ALA A 227 1.99 -14.81 -8.32
CA ALA A 227 0.68 -15.26 -8.77
C ALA A 227 0.50 -14.91 -10.25
N PHE A 228 0.15 -15.91 -11.06
CA PHE A 228 -0.07 -15.77 -12.50
C PHE A 228 -1.55 -15.92 -12.79
N VAL A 229 -2.16 -14.91 -13.42
CA VAL A 229 -3.58 -14.90 -13.75
C VAL A 229 -3.73 -14.83 -15.26
N GLY A 230 -4.21 -15.91 -15.86
CA GLY A 230 -4.48 -16.05 -17.29
C GLY A 230 -5.89 -16.56 -17.56
N ASN A 231 -6.36 -16.39 -18.80
CA ASN A 231 -7.62 -16.93 -19.30
C ASN A 231 -7.43 -18.06 -20.33
N GLU A 232 -6.20 -18.28 -20.78
CA GLU A 232 -5.76 -19.28 -21.75
C GLU A 232 -4.53 -20.01 -21.18
N GLU A 233 -4.19 -21.18 -21.72
CA GLU A 233 -2.96 -21.89 -21.37
C GLU A 233 -1.73 -20.99 -21.55
N PHE A 234 -0.79 -21.06 -20.61
CA PHE A 234 0.42 -20.26 -20.67
C PHE A 234 1.64 -21.04 -20.20
N VAL A 235 2.82 -20.55 -20.61
CA VAL A 235 4.11 -21.12 -20.24
C VAL A 235 4.88 -20.08 -19.44
N ILE A 236 5.24 -20.43 -18.21
CA ILE A 236 6.20 -19.69 -17.41
C ILE A 236 7.59 -20.05 -17.94
N PRO A 237 8.39 -19.06 -18.39
CA PRO A 237 9.69 -19.33 -18.99
C PRO A 237 10.67 -19.89 -17.95
N ALA A 238 11.62 -20.70 -18.42
CA ALA A 238 12.71 -21.20 -17.59
C ALA A 238 13.55 -20.04 -17.04
N LEU A 239 14.05 -20.19 -15.82
CA LEU A 239 14.88 -19.21 -15.15
C LEU A 239 16.26 -19.81 -14.89
N ASN A 240 17.30 -19.11 -15.34
CA ASN A 240 18.70 -19.47 -15.12
C ASN A 240 19.38 -18.36 -14.32
N ILE A 241 19.94 -18.70 -13.17
CA ILE A 241 20.70 -17.77 -12.32
C ILE A 241 22.14 -18.27 -12.24
N ASN A 242 23.06 -17.53 -12.86
CA ASN A 242 24.49 -17.83 -12.82
C ASN A 242 25.07 -17.44 -11.46
N TYR A 243 25.91 -18.31 -10.90
CA TYR A 243 26.64 -18.04 -9.66
C TYR A 243 28.01 -18.73 -9.68
N VAL A 244 28.96 -18.25 -8.89
CA VAL A 244 30.24 -18.93 -8.67
C VAL A 244 30.08 -19.88 -7.49
N ASN A 245 30.23 -21.18 -7.75
CA ASN A 245 30.16 -22.21 -6.73
C ASN A 245 31.50 -22.32 -5.99
N LEU A 246 31.53 -21.87 -4.73
CA LEU A 246 32.76 -21.85 -3.93
C LEU A 246 33.33 -23.24 -3.62
N LYS A 247 32.49 -24.28 -3.58
CA LYS A 247 32.93 -25.66 -3.34
C LYS A 247 33.63 -26.24 -4.57
N LEU A 248 33.10 -25.93 -5.75
CA LEU A 248 33.63 -26.43 -7.03
C LEU A 248 34.64 -25.47 -7.67
N LYS A 249 34.79 -24.25 -7.14
CA LYS A 249 35.63 -23.16 -7.66
C LYS A 249 35.41 -22.88 -9.15
N LYS A 250 34.15 -22.96 -9.57
CA LYS A 250 33.74 -22.76 -10.97
C LYS A 250 32.37 -22.12 -11.02
N GLU A 251 32.07 -21.56 -12.18
CA GLU A 251 30.74 -21.05 -12.51
C GLU A 251 29.75 -22.21 -12.60
N ASP A 252 28.55 -21.97 -12.08
CA ASP A 252 27.45 -22.92 -12.05
C ASP A 252 26.12 -22.17 -12.21
N VAL A 253 25.04 -22.89 -12.48
CA VAL A 253 23.74 -22.31 -12.83
C VAL A 253 22.64 -22.94 -11.99
N LEU A 254 21.88 -22.10 -11.30
CA LEU A 254 20.60 -22.52 -10.71
C LEU A 254 19.54 -22.49 -11.80
N VAL A 255 18.93 -23.63 -12.07
CA VAL A 255 17.93 -23.80 -13.12
C VAL A 255 16.56 -24.05 -12.51
N VAL A 256 15.57 -23.29 -12.99
CA VAL A 256 14.14 -23.59 -12.82
C VAL A 256 13.58 -23.87 -14.20
N ASP A 257 13.07 -25.08 -14.40
CA ASP A 257 12.50 -25.49 -15.67
C ASP A 257 11.26 -24.68 -16.04
N ALA A 258 11.00 -24.58 -17.36
CA ALA A 258 9.78 -23.97 -17.86
C ALA A 258 8.55 -24.77 -17.38
N ILE A 259 7.48 -24.05 -17.03
CA ILE A 259 6.27 -24.66 -16.47
C ILE A 259 5.11 -24.35 -17.41
N LYS A 260 4.52 -25.39 -17.98
CA LYS A 260 3.26 -25.28 -18.70
C LYS A 260 2.12 -25.35 -17.70
N VAL A 261 1.28 -24.31 -17.68
CA VAL A 261 0.06 -24.23 -16.86
C VAL A 261 -1.14 -24.40 -17.78
N GLU A 262 -1.97 -25.38 -17.48
CA GLU A 262 -3.19 -25.68 -18.20
C GLU A 262 -4.36 -24.92 -17.57
N VAL A 263 -5.09 -24.18 -18.40
CA VAL A 263 -6.18 -23.32 -17.96
C VAL A 263 -7.50 -23.88 -18.47
N GLU A 264 -8.31 -24.40 -17.55
CA GLU A 264 -9.66 -24.85 -17.86
C GLU A 264 -10.56 -23.65 -18.16
N LYS A 265 -11.55 -23.85 -19.05
CA LYS A 265 -12.54 -22.82 -19.34
C LYS A 265 -13.22 -22.41 -18.02
N GLY A 266 -13.18 -21.11 -17.73
CA GLY A 266 -13.81 -20.54 -16.54
C GLY A 266 -15.33 -20.73 -16.54
N PHE A 267 -15.94 -20.36 -15.41
CA PHE A 267 -17.38 -20.44 -15.23
C PHE A 267 -18.13 -19.78 -16.39
N LYS A 268 -19.13 -20.49 -16.92
CA LYS A 268 -20.04 -19.90 -17.89
C LYS A 268 -20.85 -18.81 -17.20
N ARG A 269 -21.28 -17.78 -17.93
CA ARG A 269 -22.04 -16.65 -17.35
C ARG A 269 -23.31 -17.14 -16.65
N GLU A 270 -23.86 -18.25 -17.11
CA GLU A 270 -25.03 -18.94 -16.58
C GLU A 270 -24.77 -19.64 -15.23
N GLU A 271 -23.51 -19.91 -14.87
CA GLU A 271 -23.10 -20.52 -13.59
C GLU A 271 -22.77 -19.48 -12.52
N LEU A 272 -22.50 -18.24 -12.92
CA LEU A 272 -22.19 -17.11 -12.02
C LEU A 272 -23.44 -16.35 -11.56
N LEU A 273 -24.57 -16.58 -12.22
CA LEU A 273 -25.86 -16.02 -11.84
C LEU A 273 -26.60 -17.04 -10.98
N ASP A 274 -27.04 -16.64 -9.79
CA ASP A 274 -27.97 -17.46 -9.02
C ASP A 274 -29.21 -17.75 -9.89
N LYS A 275 -29.63 -19.02 -9.95
CA LYS A 275 -30.93 -19.36 -10.51
C LYS A 275 -31.99 -18.74 -9.60
N ILE A 276 -32.47 -17.57 -9.99
CA ILE A 276 -33.64 -16.96 -9.39
C ILE A 276 -34.83 -17.83 -9.83
N ASP A 277 -35.19 -18.83 -9.04
CA ASP A 277 -36.51 -19.45 -9.08
C ASP A 277 -37.52 -18.43 -8.54
N GLU A 278 -37.75 -17.38 -9.32
CA GLU A 278 -38.94 -16.54 -9.15
C GLU A 278 -40.12 -17.38 -9.61
N ASP A 279 -40.74 -18.10 -8.66
CA ASP A 279 -42.13 -18.52 -8.79
C ASP A 279 -42.92 -17.27 -9.17
N PHE A 280 -43.29 -17.16 -10.45
CA PHE A 280 -44.01 -16.01 -10.99
C PHE A 280 -45.43 -15.99 -10.37
N LYS A 281 -45.54 -15.51 -9.14
CA LYS A 281 -46.80 -15.38 -8.41
C LYS A 281 -47.50 -14.16 -8.96
N ILE A 282 -48.33 -14.38 -9.99
CA ILE A 282 -49.18 -13.35 -10.55
C ILE A 282 -50.08 -12.84 -9.43
N ASN A 283 -49.86 -11.60 -8.99
CA ASN A 283 -50.75 -10.96 -8.03
C ASN A 283 -52.05 -10.61 -8.75
N TYR A 284 -53.12 -11.34 -8.41
CA TYR A 284 -54.45 -11.16 -9.01
C TYR A 284 -55.04 -9.76 -8.76
N GLU A 285 -54.50 -8.97 -7.82
CA GLU A 285 -54.82 -7.55 -7.62
C GLU A 285 -54.60 -6.72 -8.88
N TYR A 286 -53.58 -7.03 -9.68
CA TYR A 286 -53.34 -6.32 -10.94
C TYR A 286 -54.46 -6.52 -11.96
N PHE A 287 -55.14 -7.67 -11.95
CA PHE A 287 -56.32 -7.87 -12.80
C PHE A 287 -57.49 -7.00 -12.35
N TYR A 288 -57.67 -6.77 -11.05
CA TYR A 288 -58.70 -5.87 -10.56
C TYR A 288 -58.44 -4.43 -10.99
N TYR A 289 -57.19 -3.96 -10.99
CA TYR A 289 -56.85 -2.62 -11.50
C TYR A 289 -57.13 -2.48 -13.00
N ILE A 290 -56.75 -3.49 -13.80
CA ILE A 290 -57.06 -3.52 -15.24
C ILE A 290 -58.57 -3.54 -15.47
N PHE A 291 -59.31 -4.34 -14.70
CA PHE A 291 -60.76 -4.46 -14.82
C PHE A 291 -61.47 -3.15 -14.43
N ALA A 292 -61.05 -2.51 -13.34
CA ALA A 292 -61.57 -1.21 -12.91
C ALA A 292 -61.32 -0.12 -13.96
N PHE A 293 -60.13 -0.12 -14.58
CA PHE A 293 -59.81 0.80 -15.67
C PHE A 293 -60.71 0.60 -16.88
N VAL A 294 -60.92 -0.66 -17.31
CA VAL A 294 -61.81 -0.99 -18.43
C VAL A 294 -63.26 -0.61 -18.11
N LEU A 295 -63.76 -0.89 -16.91
CA LEU A 295 -65.11 -0.50 -16.50
C LEU A 295 -65.30 1.03 -16.50
N GLY A 296 -64.35 1.76 -15.94
CA GLY A 296 -64.38 3.23 -15.93
C GLY A 296 -64.43 3.80 -17.35
N PHE A 297 -63.62 3.25 -18.25
CA PHE A 297 -63.62 3.63 -19.66
C PHE A 297 -64.97 3.34 -20.35
N LEU A 298 -65.59 2.19 -20.07
CA LEU A 298 -66.89 1.84 -20.63
C LEU A 298 -68.02 2.74 -20.11
N ILE A 299 -68.05 3.02 -18.80
CA ILE A 299 -69.04 3.91 -18.19
C ILE A 299 -68.94 5.32 -18.80
N SER A 300 -67.73 5.82 -19.03
CA SER A 300 -67.49 7.13 -19.66
C SER A 300 -68.10 7.25 -21.06
N LYS A 301 -68.22 6.14 -21.80
CA LYS A 301 -68.80 6.13 -23.15
C LYS A 301 -70.34 6.17 -23.17
N ILE A 302 -71.02 5.96 -22.04
CA ILE A 302 -72.48 5.98 -21.99
C ILE A 302 -72.98 7.43 -21.94
N LYS A 303 -73.45 7.95 -23.08
CA LYS A 303 -74.10 9.28 -23.18
C LYS A 303 -75.53 9.23 -22.60
N LEU A 304 -75.70 9.68 -21.36
CA LEU A 304 -77.02 9.87 -20.74
C LEU A 304 -77.79 11.01 -21.43
N LYS A 305 -78.77 10.69 -22.28
CA LYS A 305 -79.67 11.67 -22.93
C LYS A 305 -80.82 12.02 -21.98
N LYS A 306 -80.92 13.30 -21.56
CA LYS A 306 -82.15 13.85 -20.94
C LYS A 306 -83.04 14.50 -22.01
N PRO A 307 -84.37 14.26 -22.03
CA PRO A 307 -85.26 14.85 -23.03
C PRO A 307 -85.56 16.34 -22.73
N LYS A 308 -85.52 17.19 -23.76
CA LYS A 308 -85.82 18.64 -23.72
C LYS A 308 -87.07 18.91 -24.57
N LYS A 309 -88.09 19.58 -24.03
CA LYS A 309 -89.36 19.93 -24.71
C LYS A 309 -89.28 21.41 -25.15
N GLN A 310 -89.54 21.73 -26.42
CA GLN A 310 -89.55 23.11 -26.96
C GLN A 310 -91.00 23.61 -27.11
N MET A 311 -91.30 24.82 -26.62
CA MET A 311 -92.59 25.55 -26.76
C MET A 311 -92.43 26.67 -27.81
N LEU A 312 -93.49 26.96 -28.58
CA LEU A 312 -93.49 27.92 -29.70
C LEU A 312 -93.62 29.39 -29.20
N GLU A 313 -92.88 30.32 -29.81
CA GLU A 313 -92.71 31.73 -29.37
C GLU A 313 -94.00 32.52 -29.12
N ASP A 314 -95.08 32.21 -29.83
CA ASP A 314 -96.34 32.95 -29.69
C ASP A 314 -97.10 32.60 -28.39
N GLU A 315 -96.89 31.41 -27.82
CA GLU A 315 -97.43 31.12 -26.48
C GLU A 315 -96.65 31.84 -25.39
N GLU A 316 -95.33 31.95 -25.54
CA GLU A 316 -94.47 32.65 -24.57
C GLU A 316 -94.81 34.14 -24.52
N PHE A 317 -95.13 34.76 -25.66
CA PHE A 317 -95.59 36.15 -25.70
C PHE A 317 -96.92 36.34 -24.98
N LYS A 318 -97.87 35.41 -25.18
CA LYS A 318 -99.17 35.46 -24.52
C LYS A 318 -99.07 35.29 -23.01
N GLU A 319 -98.23 34.36 -22.56
CA GLU A 319 -97.98 34.12 -21.14
C GLU A 319 -97.33 35.35 -20.49
N LYS A 320 -96.34 35.97 -21.17
CA LYS A 320 -95.70 37.21 -20.72
C LYS A 320 -96.72 38.34 -20.53
N ILE A 321 -97.59 38.60 -21.49
CA ILE A 321 -98.60 39.67 -21.33
C ILE A 321 -99.58 39.36 -20.20
N LYS A 322 -100.00 38.09 -20.04
CA LYS A 322 -100.94 37.70 -18.99
C LYS A 322 -100.43 38.09 -17.60
N ASN A 323 -99.14 37.89 -17.35
CA ASN A 323 -98.49 38.11 -16.05
C ASN A 323 -98.06 39.57 -15.77
N ILE A 324 -98.33 40.53 -16.66
CA ILE A 324 -97.96 41.94 -16.45
C ILE A 324 -99.08 42.70 -15.74
N ASP A 325 -98.76 43.35 -14.62
CA ASP A 325 -99.74 44.08 -13.81
C ASP A 325 -99.64 45.62 -13.94
N SER A 326 -98.65 46.12 -14.68
CA SER A 326 -98.42 47.55 -14.90
C SER A 326 -98.65 47.98 -16.34
N LEU A 327 -99.37 49.09 -16.54
CA LEU A 327 -99.60 49.67 -17.86
C LEU A 327 -98.29 50.08 -18.55
N GLY A 328 -97.29 50.53 -17.78
CA GLY A 328 -95.99 50.92 -18.32
C GLY A 328 -95.17 49.74 -18.85
N GLU A 329 -95.20 48.59 -18.17
CA GLU A 329 -94.55 47.38 -18.68
C GLU A 329 -95.26 46.83 -19.92
N LEU A 330 -96.60 46.93 -19.94
CA LEU A 330 -97.39 46.48 -21.07
C LEU A 330 -97.06 47.27 -22.35
N SER A 331 -96.90 48.60 -22.25
CA SER A 331 -96.56 49.42 -23.42
C SER A 331 -95.18 49.05 -23.99
N VAL A 332 -94.20 48.75 -23.14
CA VAL A 332 -92.85 48.33 -23.56
C VAL A 332 -92.91 46.98 -24.29
N VAL A 333 -93.62 45.99 -23.74
CA VAL A 333 -93.73 44.67 -24.37
C VAL A 333 -94.44 44.75 -25.73
N LEU A 334 -95.45 45.60 -25.86
CA LEU A 334 -96.14 45.82 -27.14
C LEU A 334 -95.25 46.54 -28.16
N ALA A 335 -94.50 47.55 -27.73
CA ALA A 335 -93.56 48.27 -28.59
C ALA A 335 -92.46 47.35 -29.13
N LEU A 336 -91.98 46.41 -28.30
CA LEU A 336 -90.95 45.45 -28.68
C LEU A 336 -91.45 44.38 -29.66
N LYS A 337 -92.71 43.93 -29.54
CA LYS A 337 -93.25 42.91 -30.47
C LYS A 337 -93.53 43.52 -31.84
N ASP A 338 -94.30 44.60 -31.90
CA ASP A 338 -94.58 45.33 -33.15
C ASP A 338 -95.17 46.71 -32.86
N ARG A 339 -94.30 47.72 -32.80
CA ARG A 339 -94.69 49.11 -32.50
C ARG A 339 -95.76 49.66 -33.43
N LYS A 340 -95.71 49.35 -34.74
CA LYS A 340 -96.66 49.93 -35.71
C LYS A 340 -98.05 49.35 -35.51
N LYS A 341 -98.14 48.05 -35.26
CA LYS A 341 -99.42 47.37 -35.06
C LYS A 341 -100.17 47.89 -33.82
N TYR A 342 -99.43 48.20 -32.75
CA TYR A 342 -100.01 48.58 -31.44
C TYR A 342 -99.88 50.08 -31.10
N GLU A 343 -99.46 50.91 -32.06
CA GLU A 343 -99.12 52.33 -31.85
C GLU A 343 -100.23 53.10 -31.12
N LYS A 344 -101.48 52.89 -31.53
CA LYS A 344 -102.65 53.56 -30.92
C LYS A 344 -102.81 53.20 -29.43
N LEU A 345 -102.63 51.93 -29.07
CA LEU A 345 -102.72 51.46 -27.69
C LEU A 345 -101.57 52.01 -26.84
N ILE A 346 -100.37 52.05 -27.40
CA ILE A 346 -99.19 52.60 -26.74
C ILE A 346 -99.39 54.10 -26.46
N LEU A 347 -99.88 54.86 -27.44
CA LEU A 347 -100.21 56.28 -27.28
C LEU A 347 -101.32 56.53 -26.24
N ASP A 348 -102.35 55.70 -26.21
CA ASP A 348 -103.43 55.84 -25.22
C ASP A 348 -102.94 55.56 -23.78
N ILE A 349 -101.97 54.67 -23.62
CA ILE A 349 -101.26 54.46 -22.34
C ILE A 349 -100.38 55.67 -21.99
N GLU A 350 -99.54 56.12 -22.92
CA GLU A 350 -98.58 57.22 -22.69
C GLU A 350 -99.27 58.55 -22.40
N THR A 351 -100.39 58.84 -23.08
CA THR A 351 -101.20 60.05 -22.84
C THR A 351 -102.14 59.95 -21.64
N LYS A 352 -102.05 58.86 -20.86
CA LYS A 352 -102.88 58.55 -19.67
C LYS A 352 -104.39 58.52 -19.93
N LYS A 353 -104.80 58.30 -21.18
CA LYS A 353 -106.22 58.08 -21.52
C LYS A 353 -106.68 56.69 -21.14
N ALA A 354 -105.78 55.71 -21.14
CA ALA A 354 -106.07 54.36 -20.67
C ALA A 354 -105.78 54.22 -19.17
N THR A 355 -106.82 53.95 -18.38
CA THR A 355 -106.72 53.79 -16.92
C THR A 355 -106.84 52.33 -16.46
N ASN A 356 -107.12 51.37 -17.35
CA ASN A 356 -107.35 49.98 -16.98
C ASN A 356 -106.65 48.98 -17.91
N ILE A 357 -105.71 48.21 -17.35
CA ILE A 357 -104.86 47.23 -18.06
C ILE A 357 -105.65 46.06 -18.65
N ASN A 358 -106.73 45.63 -17.99
CA ASN A 358 -107.50 44.47 -18.43
C ASN A 358 -108.28 44.76 -19.72
N LYS A 359 -108.68 46.02 -19.94
CA LYS A 359 -109.33 46.43 -21.19
C LYS A 359 -108.38 46.29 -22.37
N ILE A 360 -107.12 46.70 -22.19
CA ILE A 360 -106.08 46.64 -23.23
C ILE A 360 -105.70 45.19 -23.54
N LYS A 361 -105.52 44.35 -22.51
CA LYS A 361 -105.25 42.90 -22.70
C LYS A 361 -106.36 42.23 -23.53
N LYS A 362 -107.62 42.63 -23.35
CA LYS A 362 -108.75 42.12 -24.13
C LYS A 362 -108.66 42.49 -25.62
N GLU A 363 -108.31 43.73 -25.93
CA GLU A 363 -108.16 44.18 -27.32
C GLU A 363 -106.99 43.50 -28.06
N ILE A 364 -105.97 43.03 -27.34
CA ILE A 364 -104.83 42.28 -27.91
C ILE A 364 -105.16 40.79 -28.12
N GLY A 365 -106.38 40.35 -27.78
CA GLY A 365 -106.88 38.99 -28.02
C GLY A 365 -106.39 37.97 -26.99
N LEU A 366 -106.16 38.42 -25.74
CA LEU A 366 -105.65 37.59 -24.65
C LEU A 366 -106.71 37.20 -23.60
N ILE A 367 -107.93 37.72 -23.72
CA ILE A 367 -109.15 37.27 -23.01
C ILE A 367 -110.37 37.42 -23.92
#